data_AF-A0A392RQE0-F1
#
_entry.id   AF-A0A392RQE0-F1
#
_cell.length_a   1.000
_cell.length_b   1.000
_cell.length_c   1.000
_cell.angle_alpha   90.00
_cell.angle_beta   90.00
_cell.angle_gamma   90.00
#
_symmetry.space_group_name_H-M   'P 1'
#
loop_
_entity.id
_entity.type
_entity.pdbx_description
1 polymer ?
#
loop_
_entity_poly.entity_id
_entity_poly.type
_entity_poly.pdbx_seq_one_letter_code
_entity_poly.pdbx_strand_id
1 'polypeptide(L)'
;MDWLSYHYIILDCARKLAFFPEPGVARYLSANGLVVTMRNGETEFVSLASIEASSDVRVEEVRVVQLFQDVFSSEIPGFPPTREVEFFIELHPLTGPISESPYRMAPAELIELK
;
A
#
# COMPACT_ATOMS: atom_id res chain seq x y z
N MET A 1 -5.16 29.64 -18.19
CA MET A 1 -3.92 29.72 -17.40
C MET A 1 -3.95 28.55 -16.45
N ASP A 2 -2.94 27.69 -16.48
CA ASP A 2 -2.85 26.57 -15.55
C ASP A 2 -2.37 27.06 -14.18
N TRP A 3 -2.64 26.25 -13.17
CA TRP A 3 -2.33 26.56 -11.78
C TRP A 3 -0.81 26.74 -11.54
N LEU A 4 0.05 26.05 -12.31
CA LEU A 4 1.50 26.20 -12.25
C LEU A 4 1.96 27.61 -12.65
N SER A 5 1.41 28.14 -13.74
CA SER A 5 1.72 29.49 -14.21
C SER A 5 1.25 30.56 -13.22
N TYR A 6 0.13 30.33 -12.52
CA TYR A 6 -0.38 31.25 -11.50
C TYR A 6 0.58 31.39 -10.31
N HIS A 7 1.28 30.30 -9.94
CA HIS A 7 2.22 30.28 -8.82
C HIS A 7 3.70 30.42 -9.24
N TYR A 8 3.97 30.80 -10.49
CA TYR A 8 5.34 30.94 -11.03
C TYR A 8 6.22 29.70 -10.82
N ILE A 9 5.62 28.51 -10.85
CA ILE A 9 6.34 27.26 -10.66
C ILE A 9 7.12 26.92 -11.92
N ILE A 10 8.40 26.61 -11.77
CA ILE A 10 9.25 26.17 -12.88
C ILE A 10 9.46 24.66 -12.75
N LEU A 11 9.33 23.93 -13.87
CA LEU A 11 9.60 22.49 -13.92
C LEU A 11 10.87 22.22 -14.73
N ASP A 12 11.86 21.57 -14.11
CA ASP A 12 12.99 20.97 -14.83
C ASP A 12 12.68 19.49 -15.06
N CYS A 13 12.11 19.19 -16.22
CA CYS A 13 11.73 17.84 -16.61
C CYS A 13 12.93 16.89 -16.75
N ALA A 14 14.10 17.40 -17.13
CA ALA A 14 15.30 16.58 -17.30
C ALA A 14 15.81 16.07 -15.96
N ARG A 15 15.79 16.92 -14.93
CA ARG A 15 16.19 16.57 -13.56
C ARG A 15 15.03 16.08 -12.70
N LYS A 16 13.80 16.12 -13.23
CA LYS A 16 12.56 15.81 -12.50
C LYS A 16 12.44 16.67 -11.24
N LEU A 17 12.65 17.98 -11.37
CA LEU A 17 12.57 18.95 -10.27
C LEU A 17 11.47 19.98 -10.51
N ALA A 18 10.87 20.45 -9.42
CA ALA A 18 9.98 21.61 -9.39
C ALA A 18 10.60 22.70 -8.51
N PHE A 19 10.62 23.94 -9.02
CA PHE A 19 11.09 25.12 -8.31
C PHE A 19 9.90 25.98 -7.88
N PHE A 20 9.84 26.28 -6.58
CA PHE A 20 8.83 27.12 -5.97
C PHE A 20 9.49 28.42 -5.51
N PRO A 21 9.26 29.55 -6.20
CA PRO A 21 9.79 30.84 -5.77
C PRO A 21 8.92 31.41 -4.63
N GLU A 22 9.22 31.05 -3.39
CA GLU A 22 8.79 31.85 -2.24
C GLU A 22 9.73 33.05 -2.06
N PRO A 23 9.22 34.22 -1.62
CA PRO A 23 10.07 35.37 -1.35
C PRO A 23 11.00 35.07 -0.16
N GLY A 24 12.23 34.67 -0.46
CA GLY A 24 13.32 34.52 0.52
C GLY A 24 13.95 33.13 0.63
N VAL A 25 13.31 32.07 0.13
CA VAL A 25 13.87 30.71 0.15
C VAL A 25 13.49 29.98 -1.14
N ALA A 26 14.44 29.85 -2.08
CA ALA A 26 14.24 28.98 -3.24
C ALA A 26 14.27 27.51 -2.76
N ARG A 27 13.11 26.83 -2.80
CA ARG A 27 13.02 25.42 -2.41
C ARG A 27 12.97 24.53 -3.67
N TYR A 28 13.94 23.62 -3.76
CA TYR A 28 14.04 22.62 -4.82
C TYR A 28 13.35 21.34 -4.36
N LEU A 29 12.30 20.89 -5.05
CA LEU A 29 11.61 19.64 -4.72
C LEU A 29 11.73 18.64 -5.87
N SER A 30 12.05 17.38 -5.53
CA SER A 30 11.96 16.28 -6.48
C SER A 30 10.49 16.07 -6.88
N ALA A 31 10.22 16.08 -8.18
CA ALA A 31 8.87 15.89 -8.72
C ALA A 31 8.29 14.52 -8.36
N ASN A 32 9.14 13.51 -8.17
CA ASN A 32 8.72 12.16 -7.76
C ASN A 32 8.33 12.09 -6.27
N GLY A 33 8.66 13.11 -5.49
CA GLY A 33 8.36 13.20 -4.06
C GLY A 33 7.40 14.32 -3.73
N LEU A 34 6.72 14.96 -4.69
CA LEU A 34 5.79 16.03 -4.38
C LEU A 34 4.38 15.48 -4.25
N VAL A 35 3.81 15.55 -3.05
CA VAL A 35 2.38 15.26 -2.80
C VAL A 35 1.67 16.58 -2.55
N VAL A 36 0.65 16.87 -3.36
CA VAL A 36 -0.22 18.03 -3.16
C VAL A 36 -1.41 17.57 -2.33
N THR A 37 -1.62 18.18 -1.16
CA THR A 37 -2.74 17.88 -0.26
C THR A 37 -3.60 19.12 -0.06
N MET A 38 -4.92 18.95 0.04
CA MET A 38 -5.84 20.03 0.37
C MET A 38 -6.14 20.01 1.87
N ARG A 39 -5.82 21.09 2.58
CA ARG A 39 -6.16 21.24 4.00
C ARG A 39 -6.96 22.53 4.19
N ASN A 40 -8.15 22.43 4.79
CA ASN A 40 -9.02 23.58 5.06
C ASN A 40 -9.34 24.48 3.84
N GLY A 41 -9.31 23.92 2.63
CA GLY A 41 -9.54 24.67 1.39
C GLY A 41 -8.28 25.32 0.80
N GLU A 42 -7.13 25.20 1.45
CA GLU A 42 -5.82 25.65 0.95
C GLU A 42 -4.99 24.47 0.43
N THR A 43 -4.27 24.69 -0.68
CA THR A 43 -3.32 23.73 -1.25
C THR A 43 -2.02 23.75 -0.45
N GLU A 44 -1.72 22.68 0.28
CA GLU A 44 -0.44 22.46 0.95
C GLU A 44 0.44 21.50 0.11
N PHE A 45 1.74 21.78 0.02
CA PHE A 45 2.71 20.93 -0.66
C PHE A 45 3.56 20.16 0.34
N VAL A 46 3.49 18.84 0.28
CA VAL A 46 4.31 17.95 1.11
C VAL A 46 5.39 17.32 0.24
N SER A 47 6.64 17.44 0.67
CA SER A 47 7.78 16.75 0.04
C SER A 47 8.02 15.42 0.73
N LEU A 48 7.92 14.33 -0.01
CA LEU A 48 8.34 12.98 0.36
C LEU A 48 9.86 12.88 0.55
N ALA A 49 10.66 13.82 0.03
CA ALA A 49 12.10 13.85 0.30
C ALA A 49 12.43 14.24 1.75
N SER A 50 11.47 14.85 2.48
CA SER A 50 11.56 15.05 3.94
C SER A 50 10.92 13.93 4.76
N ILE A 51 10.30 12.94 4.11
CA ILE A 51 9.88 11.70 4.75
C ILE A 51 11.03 10.73 4.57
N GLU A 52 12.02 10.82 5.46
CA GLU A 52 12.92 9.69 5.67
C GLU A 52 12.03 8.51 6.09
N ALA A 53 11.85 7.54 5.19
CA ALA A 53 11.30 6.25 5.56
C ALA A 53 12.33 5.57 6.44
N SER A 54 12.32 5.88 7.73
CA SER A 54 13.12 5.15 8.71
C SER A 54 12.65 3.71 8.71
N SER A 55 13.57 2.79 8.43
CA SER A 55 13.31 1.35 8.51
C SER A 55 13.07 0.86 9.94
N ASP A 56 13.14 1.75 10.93
CA ASP A 56 13.04 1.45 12.36
C ASP A 56 11.61 1.52 12.89
N VAL A 57 10.61 1.83 12.06
CA VAL A 57 9.21 1.83 12.50
C VAL A 57 8.74 0.40 12.70
N ARG A 58 8.49 0.03 13.96
CA ARG A 58 7.88 -1.24 14.30
C ARG A 58 6.47 -1.28 13.71
N VAL A 59 6.05 -2.43 13.18
CA VAL A 59 4.70 -2.58 12.60
C VAL A 59 3.62 -2.24 13.63
N GLU A 60 3.88 -2.50 14.91
CA GLU A 60 3.02 -2.13 16.05
C GLU A 60 2.85 -0.62 16.26
N GLU A 61 3.71 0.22 15.69
CA GLU A 61 3.64 1.69 15.77
C GLU A 61 2.77 2.29 14.67
N VAL A 62 2.41 1.50 13.66
CA VAL A 62 1.51 1.92 12.60
C VAL A 62 0.11 2.12 13.19
N ARG A 63 -0.44 3.35 13.10
CA ARG A 63 -1.75 3.68 13.68
C ARG A 63 -2.87 2.72 13.30
N VAL A 64 -2.88 2.24 12.05
CA VAL A 64 -3.88 1.27 11.58
C VAL A 64 -3.73 -0.07 12.30
N VAL A 65 -2.49 -0.54 12.52
CA VAL A 65 -2.22 -1.78 13.25
C VAL A 65 -2.65 -1.65 14.72
N GLN A 66 -2.43 -0.50 15.34
CA GLN A 66 -2.89 -0.23 16.71
C GLN A 66 -4.42 -0.21 16.83
N LEU A 67 -5.12 0.27 15.80
CA LEU A 67 -6.58 0.29 15.78
C LEU A 67 -7.20 -1.09 15.54
N PHE A 68 -6.47 -2.01 14.92
CA PHE A 68 -6.95 -3.33 14.50
C PHE A 68 -5.99 -4.46 14.93
N GLN A 69 -5.58 -4.46 16.20
CA GLN A 69 -4.62 -5.45 16.73
C GLN A 69 -5.14 -6.90 16.65
N ASP A 70 -6.46 -7.07 16.65
CA ASP A 70 -7.16 -8.35 16.47
C ASP A 70 -7.06 -8.88 15.03
N VAL A 71 -6.93 -8.00 14.04
CA VAL A 71 -6.73 -8.36 12.62
C VAL A 71 -5.25 -8.57 12.30
N PHE A 72 -4.37 -7.82 12.95
CA PHE A 72 -2.91 -7.85 12.74
C PHE A 72 -2.17 -8.57 13.88
N SER A 73 -2.71 -9.67 14.37
CA SER A 73 -2.03 -10.51 15.37
C SER A 73 -0.82 -11.24 14.77
N SER A 74 0.18 -11.56 15.60
CA SER A 74 1.37 -12.32 15.18
C SER A 74 1.04 -13.74 14.73
N GLU A 75 -0.09 -14.28 15.20
CA GLU A 75 -0.63 -15.59 14.84
C GLU A 75 -2.02 -15.41 14.22
N ILE A 76 -2.34 -16.22 13.21
CA ILE A 76 -3.67 -16.18 12.58
C ILE A 76 -4.67 -16.84 13.55
N PRO A 77 -5.80 -16.20 13.91
CA PRO A 77 -6.73 -16.67 14.95
C PRO A 77 -7.53 -17.94 14.59
N GLY A 78 -7.05 -18.75 13.65
CA GLY A 78 -7.70 -19.97 13.18
C GLY A 78 -8.63 -19.72 11.99
N PHE A 79 -9.55 -20.67 11.76
CA PHE A 79 -10.52 -20.54 10.69
C PHE A 79 -11.46 -19.35 10.95
N PRO A 80 -11.88 -18.64 9.88
CA PRO A 80 -12.90 -17.63 10.04
C PRO A 80 -14.18 -18.26 10.61
N PRO A 81 -14.95 -17.52 11.42
CA PRO A 81 -16.24 -18.00 11.90
C PRO A 81 -17.14 -18.40 10.73
N THR A 82 -18.09 -19.30 11.00
CA THR A 82 -19.12 -19.69 10.02
C THR A 82 -19.77 -18.44 9.46
N ARG A 83 -19.59 -18.21 8.16
CA ARG A 83 -20.15 -17.06 7.47
C ARG A 83 -21.64 -17.32 7.25
N GLU A 84 -22.46 -16.28 7.38
CA GLU A 84 -23.91 -16.34 7.09
C GLU A 84 -24.19 -16.54 5.59
N VAL A 85 -23.18 -16.31 4.74
CA VAL A 85 -23.28 -16.41 3.29
C VAL A 85 -22.50 -17.62 2.80
N GLU A 86 -23.18 -18.48 2.05
CA GLU A 86 -22.57 -19.58 1.30
C GLU A 86 -21.87 -19.05 0.05
N PHE A 87 -20.64 -19.51 -0.19
CA PHE A 87 -19.90 -19.18 -1.41
C PHE A 87 -20.24 -20.21 -2.49
N PHE A 88 -20.73 -19.74 -3.63
CA PHE A 88 -20.93 -20.58 -4.81
C PHE A 88 -19.71 -20.49 -5.72
N ILE A 89 -19.19 -21.64 -6.14
CA ILE A 89 -18.17 -21.72 -7.18
C ILE A 89 -18.89 -21.96 -8.51
N GLU A 90 -19.01 -20.90 -9.30
CA GLU A 90 -19.55 -21.01 -10.66
C GLU A 90 -18.52 -21.66 -11.57
N LEU A 91 -18.90 -22.78 -12.18
CA LEU A 91 -18.08 -23.46 -13.16
C LEU A 91 -18.45 -22.98 -14.57
N HIS A 92 -17.46 -22.93 -15.45
CA HIS A 92 -17.74 -22.67 -16.85
C HIS A 92 -18.63 -23.81 -17.41
N PRO A 93 -19.57 -23.52 -18.33
CA PRO A 93 -20.32 -24.57 -19.00
C PRO A 93 -19.37 -25.62 -19.59
N LEU A 94 -19.70 -26.90 -19.39
CA LEU A 94 -18.94 -28.10 -19.78
C LEU A 94 -17.73 -28.47 -18.90
N THR A 95 -17.49 -27.80 -17.77
CA THR A 95 -16.49 -28.25 -16.79
C THR A 95 -16.98 -29.52 -16.07
N GLY A 96 -16.22 -30.61 -16.19
CA GLY A 96 -16.42 -31.85 -15.44
C GLY A 96 -15.55 -31.93 -14.17
N PRO A 97 -15.82 -32.89 -13.27
CA PRO A 97 -14.96 -33.11 -12.11
C PRO A 97 -13.56 -33.58 -12.54
N ILE A 98 -12.54 -33.08 -11.84
CA ILE A 98 -11.14 -33.50 -12.02
C ILE A 98 -10.79 -34.46 -10.88
N SER A 99 -10.15 -35.58 -11.22
CA SER A 99 -9.67 -36.56 -10.25
C SER A 99 -8.25 -36.96 -10.62
N GLU A 100 -7.29 -36.53 -9.78
CA GLU A 100 -5.87 -36.85 -9.94
C GLU A 100 -5.40 -37.69 -8.75
N SER A 101 -4.46 -38.61 -8.98
CA SER A 101 -3.89 -39.40 -7.88
C SER A 101 -3.05 -38.51 -6.96
N PRO A 102 -3.10 -38.67 -5.63
CA PRO A 102 -2.24 -37.93 -4.72
C PRO A 102 -0.76 -38.12 -5.05
N TYR A 103 0.04 -37.07 -4.87
CA TYR A 103 1.49 -37.17 -4.98
C TYR A 103 2.04 -38.13 -3.92
N ARG A 104 3.09 -38.89 -4.29
CA ARG A 104 3.81 -39.73 -3.34
C ARG A 104 4.66 -38.84 -2.43
N MET A 105 4.38 -38.86 -1.14
CA MET A 105 5.12 -38.16 -0.10
C MET A 105 5.88 -39.14 0.79
N ALA A 106 7.00 -38.71 1.35
CA ALA A 106 7.75 -39.50 2.31
C ALA A 106 6.99 -39.60 3.66
N PRO A 107 7.24 -40.63 4.48
CA PRO A 107 6.59 -40.74 5.79
C PRO A 107 6.80 -39.53 6.71
N ALA A 108 7.94 -38.84 6.61
CA ALA A 108 8.22 -37.63 7.39
C ALA A 108 7.31 -36.46 6.98
N GLU A 109 7.07 -36.27 5.69
CA GLU A 109 6.20 -35.20 5.15
C GLU A 109 4.73 -35.44 5.52
N LEU A 110 4.31 -36.70 5.57
CA LEU A 110 2.95 -37.06 6.02
C LEU A 110 2.70 -36.75 7.50
N ILE A 111 3.74 -36.67 8.33
CA ILE A 111 3.60 -36.27 9.74
C ILE A 111 3.33 -34.77 9.84
N GLU A 112 3.91 -33.95 8.96
CA GLU A 112 3.71 -32.49 8.94
C GLU A 112 2.31 -32.09 8.46
N LEU A 113 1.66 -32.94 7.64
CA LEU A 113 0.29 -32.71 7.16
C LEU A 113 -0.81 -33.11 8.15
N LYS A 114 -0.46 -33.68 9.30
CA LYS A 114 -1.42 -34.15 10.31
C LYS A 114 -1.85 -33.02 11.24
#